data_AF-A0A2N7WUX4-F1
#
_entry.id   AF-A0A2N7WUX4-F1
#
_cell.length_a   1.000
_cell.length_b   1.000
_cell.length_c   1.000
_cell.angle_alpha   90.00
_cell.angle_beta   90.00
_cell.angle_gamma   90.00
#
_symmetry.space_group_name_H-M   'P 1'
#
loop_
_entity.id
_entity.type
_entity.pdbx_description
1 polymer ?
#
loop_
_entity_poly.entity_id
_entity_poly.type
_entity_poly.pdbx_seq_one_letter_code
_entity_poly.pdbx_strand_id
1 'polypeptide(L)'
;MSITINHPTIVNMGDLNEVLADDHAKAILMKGVEETPAERVTRAADLDRFAVAEGNPLLQKIANVLRNVSVMDVAAIKAQVGVQ
;
A
#
# COMPACT_ATOMS: atom_id res chain seq x y z
N MET A 1 19.60 8.12 3.52
CA MET A 1 19.45 7.11 4.59
C MET A 1 18.28 6.23 4.19
N SER A 2 18.51 4.95 3.97
CA SER A 2 17.45 4.01 3.57
C SER A 2 16.92 3.35 4.83
N ILE A 3 15.69 3.67 5.23
CA ILE A 3 15.00 2.97 6.32
C ILE A 3 14.49 1.66 5.72
N THR A 4 15.18 0.56 5.98
CA THR A 4 14.70 -0.78 5.62
C THR A 4 13.63 -1.17 6.62
N ILE A 5 12.37 -1.26 6.18
CA ILE A 5 11.23 -1.68 7.02
C ILE A 5 11.35 -3.19 7.28
N ASN A 6 12.23 -3.63 8.17
CA ASN A 6 12.30 -5.04 8.59
C ASN A 6 11.14 -5.37 9.54
N HIS A 7 9.91 -5.39 9.03
CA HIS A 7 8.76 -5.95 9.74
C HIS A 7 8.22 -7.16 8.97
N PRO A 8 8.03 -8.32 9.63
CA PRO A 8 7.67 -9.58 8.96
C PRO A 8 6.26 -9.61 8.34
N THR A 9 5.51 -8.50 8.38
CA THR A 9 4.13 -8.40 7.90
C THR A 9 3.97 -7.79 6.51
N ILE A 10 4.99 -7.12 5.96
CA ILE A 10 4.99 -6.75 4.54
C ILE A 10 5.42 -7.98 3.74
N VAL A 11 4.53 -8.98 3.68
CA VAL A 11 4.72 -10.25 2.96
C VAL A 11 5.07 -9.99 1.48
N ASN A 12 4.73 -8.80 0.95
CA ASN A 12 5.08 -8.37 -0.40
C ASN A 12 5.83 -7.02 -0.42
N MET A 13 7.05 -6.96 0.12
CA MET A 13 7.93 -5.79 -0.09
C MET A 13 8.15 -5.48 -1.58
N GLY A 14 8.09 -6.50 -2.44
CA GLY A 14 8.11 -6.32 -3.89
C GLY A 14 6.95 -5.45 -4.39
N ASP A 15 5.72 -5.79 -4.01
CA ASP A 15 4.53 -5.01 -4.35
C ASP A 15 4.62 -3.58 -3.80
N LEU A 16 5.08 -3.41 -2.56
CA LEU A 16 5.25 -2.08 -1.96
C LEU A 16 6.27 -1.24 -2.74
N ASN A 17 7.45 -1.80 -3.05
CA ASN A 17 8.48 -1.06 -3.79
C ASN A 17 8.01 -0.65 -5.18
N GLU A 18 7.28 -1.52 -5.87
CA GLU A 18 6.70 -1.20 -7.18
C GLU A 18 5.62 -0.12 -7.09
N VAL A 19 4.76 -0.18 -6.07
CA VAL A 19 3.75 0.86 -5.81
C VAL A 19 4.41 2.19 -5.46
N LEU A 20 5.48 2.19 -4.67
CA LEU A 20 6.20 3.41 -4.30
C LEU A 20 7.02 4.01 -5.46
N ALA A 21 7.37 3.22 -6.47
CA ALA A 21 8.07 3.67 -7.67
C ALA A 21 7.17 4.43 -8.64
N ASP A 22 5.85 4.29 -8.55
CA ASP A 22 4.86 5.01 -9.35
C ASP A 22 4.17 6.11 -8.52
N ASP A 23 4.25 7.36 -8.98
CA ASP A 23 3.71 8.49 -8.22
C ASP A 23 2.20 8.44 -8.01
N HIS A 24 1.45 7.90 -8.98
CA HIS A 24 0.00 7.79 -8.91
C HIS A 24 -0.41 6.66 -7.94
N ALA A 25 0.24 5.50 -8.04
CA ALA A 25 0.01 4.38 -7.14
C ALA A 25 0.38 4.70 -5.70
N LYS A 26 1.52 5.37 -5.51
CA LYS A 26 1.94 5.90 -4.21
C LYS A 26 0.88 6.83 -3.61
N ALA A 27 0.31 7.74 -4.39
CA ALA A 27 -0.75 8.63 -3.90
C ALA A 27 -2.01 7.87 -3.46
N ILE A 28 -2.42 6.84 -4.21
CA ILE A 28 -3.57 5.98 -3.85
C ILE A 28 -3.26 5.19 -2.57
N LEU A 29 -2.07 4.58 -2.47
CA LEU A 29 -1.64 3.87 -1.28
C LEU A 29 -1.64 4.77 -0.05
N MET A 30 -1.08 5.99 -0.17
CA MET A 30 -1.02 6.96 0.92
C MET A 30 -2.40 7.34 1.45
N LYS A 31 -3.38 7.55 0.56
CA LYS A 31 -4.77 7.77 0.96
C LYS A 31 -5.38 6.57 1.67
N GLY A 32 -5.05 5.35 1.23
CA GLY A 32 -5.54 4.13 1.88
C GLY A 32 -4.95 3.92 3.28
N VAL A 33 -3.64 4.15 3.46
CA VAL A 33 -3.01 3.95 4.77
C VAL A 33 -3.42 4.98 5.82
N GLU A 34 -4.02 6.11 5.42
CA GLU A 34 -4.62 7.08 6.34
C GLU A 34 -5.96 6.63 6.93
N GLU A 35 -6.61 5.65 6.31
CA GLU A 35 -7.90 5.13 6.75
C GLU A 35 -7.76 4.15 7.93
N THR A 36 -8.87 3.86 8.60
CA THR A 36 -8.92 2.85 9.66
C THR A 36 -8.66 1.45 9.09
N PRO A 37 -8.26 0.47 9.93
CA PRO A 37 -8.04 -0.90 9.45
C PRO A 37 -9.23 -1.51 8.71
N ALA A 38 -10.46 -1.24 9.15
CA ALA A 38 -11.67 -1.75 8.49
C ALA A 38 -11.86 -1.12 7.09
N GLU A 39 -11.70 0.20 6.99
CA GLU A 39 -11.81 0.94 5.72
C GLU A 39 -10.73 0.51 4.72
N ARG A 40 -9.51 0.24 5.18
CA ARG A 40 -8.43 -0.30 4.33
C ARG A 40 -8.80 -1.61 3.67
N VAL A 41 -9.44 -2.52 4.42
CA VAL A 41 -9.87 -3.81 3.89
C VAL A 41 -10.95 -3.61 2.82
N THR A 42 -11.89 -2.70 3.05
CA THR A 42 -12.92 -2.34 2.06
C THR A 42 -12.27 -1.73 0.81
N ARG A 43 -11.38 -0.75 0.97
CA ARG A 43 -10.68 -0.12 -0.15
C ARG A 43 -9.81 -1.11 -0.92
N ALA A 44 -9.13 -2.03 -0.23
CA ALA A 44 -8.39 -3.10 -0.88
C ALA A 44 -9.30 -3.98 -1.76
N ALA A 45 -10.49 -4.33 -1.26
CA ALA A 45 -11.46 -5.09 -2.05
C ALA A 45 -11.97 -4.31 -3.27
N ASP A 46 -12.18 -3.00 -3.14
CA ASP A 46 -12.60 -2.15 -4.26
C ASP A 46 -11.47 -1.99 -5.29
N LEU A 47 -10.23 -1.78 -4.85
CA LEU A 47 -9.06 -1.72 -5.71
C LEU A 47 -8.83 -3.03 -6.47
N ASP A 48 -9.03 -4.19 -5.84
CA ASP A 48 -9.00 -5.49 -6.54
C ASP A 48 -10.07 -5.57 -7.64
N ARG A 49 -11.28 -5.07 -7.38
CA ARG A 49 -12.35 -5.03 -8.42
C ARG A 49 -11.99 -4.10 -9.57
N PHE A 50 -11.45 -2.92 -9.29
CA PHE A 50 -10.99 -1.98 -10.31
C PHE A 50 -9.80 -2.54 -11.09
N ALA A 51 -8.85 -3.20 -10.42
CA ALA A 51 -7.72 -3.85 -11.06
C ALA A 51 -8.15 -4.89 -12.10
N VAL A 52 -9.17 -5.70 -11.78
CA VAL A 52 -9.73 -6.69 -12.72
C VAL A 52 -10.49 -6.01 -13.86
N ALA A 53 -11.29 -4.99 -13.56
CA ALA A 53 -12.10 -4.29 -14.56
C ALA A 53 -11.24 -3.50 -15.57
N GLU A 54 -10.16 -2.86 -15.09
CA GLU A 54 -9.25 -2.06 -15.91
C GLU A 54 -8.04 -2.83 -16.42
N GLY A 55 -7.82 -4.06 -15.94
CA GLY A 55 -6.62 -4.84 -16.24
C GLY A 55 -5.33 -4.20 -15.69
N ASN A 56 -5.42 -3.48 -14.56
CA ASN A 56 -4.30 -2.74 -14.00
C ASN A 56 -3.63 -3.52 -12.84
N PRO A 57 -2.46 -4.15 -13.07
CA PRO A 57 -1.78 -4.95 -12.04
C PRO A 57 -1.27 -4.09 -10.88
N LEU A 58 -1.06 -2.78 -11.08
CA LEU A 58 -0.58 -1.87 -10.04
C LEU A 58 -1.66 -1.66 -8.98
N LEU A 59 -2.94 -1.57 -9.37
CA LEU A 59 -4.06 -1.47 -8.43
C LEU A 59 -4.19 -2.74 -7.57
N GLN A 60 -3.95 -3.91 -8.16
CA GLN A 60 -3.93 -5.19 -7.44
C GLN A 60 -2.81 -5.23 -6.40
N LYS A 61 -1.63 -4.67 -6.72
CA LYS A 61 -0.51 -4.55 -5.77
C LYS A 61 -0.87 -3.62 -4.61
N ILE A 62 -1.50 -2.46 -4.88
CA ILE A 62 -1.97 -1.55 -3.82
C ILE A 62 -2.99 -2.25 -2.91
N ALA A 63 -3.94 -2.99 -3.50
CA ALA A 63 -4.92 -3.77 -2.74
C ALA A 63 -4.25 -4.79 -1.82
N ASN A 64 -3.26 -5.54 -2.34
CA ASN A 64 -2.50 -6.50 -1.55
C ASN A 64 -1.72 -5.84 -0.40
N VAL A 65 -1.11 -4.68 -0.63
CA VAL A 65 -0.43 -3.92 0.42
C VAL A 65 -1.43 -3.49 1.49
N LEU A 66 -2.54 -2.84 1.11
CA LEU A 66 -3.56 -2.35 2.06
C LEU A 66 -4.24 -3.46 2.87
N ARG A 67 -4.42 -4.65 2.27
CA ARG A 67 -5.01 -5.81 2.96
C ARG A 67 -4.12 -6.35 4.08
N ASN A 68 -2.80 -6.22 3.95
CA ASN A 68 -1.82 -6.82 4.86
C ASN A 68 -1.09 -5.80 5.75
N VAL A 69 -1.25 -4.50 5.49
CA VAL A 69 -0.54 -3.44 6.22
C VAL A 69 -1.06 -3.30 7.65
N SER A 70 -0.19 -3.50 8.63
CA SER A 70 -0.50 -3.22 10.04
C SER A 70 -0.40 -1.72 10.35
N VAL A 71 -0.89 -1.30 11.52
CA VAL A 71 -0.75 0.10 11.98
C VAL A 71 0.73 0.51 12.11
N MET A 72 1.60 -0.41 12.52
CA MET A 72 3.05 -0.17 12.60
C MET A 72 3.67 -0.02 11.21
N ASP A 73 3.25 -0.85 10.25
CA ASP A 73 3.72 -0.76 8.86
C ASP A 73 3.32 0.56 8.22
N VAL A 74 2.14 1.10 8.55
CA VAL A 74 1.72 2.43 8.06
C VAL A 74 2.67 3.53 8.51
N ALA A 75 3.08 3.54 9.78
CA ALA A 75 4.04 4.53 10.26
C ALA A 75 5.37 4.43 9.50
N ALA A 76 5.81 3.21 9.20
CA ALA A 76 7.04 2.96 8.46
C ALA A 76 6.93 3.38 6.98
N ILE A 77 5.79 3.08 6.31
CA ILE A 77 5.51 3.52 4.93
C ILE A 77 5.49 5.06 4.86
N LYS A 78 4.82 5.73 5.80
CA LYS A 78 4.79 7.20 5.88
C LYS A 78 6.20 7.80 6.04
N ALA A 79 7.01 7.20 6.91
CA ALA A 79 8.41 7.61 7.10
C ALA A 79 9.26 7.39 5.84
N GLN A 80 9.03 6.32 5.09
CA GLN A 80 9.76 6.01 3.85
C GLN A 80 9.38 6.95 2.70
N VAL A 81 8.10 7.36 2.61
CA VAL A 81 7.61 8.30 1.60
C VAL A 81 8.01 9.76 1.92
N GLY A 82 8.42 10.04 3.15
CA GLY A 82 8.88 11.36 3.57
C GLY A 82 7.77 12.35 3.87
N VAL A 83 6.58 11.86 4.26
CA VAL A 83 5.50 12.75 4.71
C VAL A 83 5.80 13.18 6.15
N GLN A 84 6.46 14.34 6.27
CA GLN A 84 6.50 15.14 7.49
C GLN A 84 5.22 15.97 7.62
#